data_AF-A0A1Y1MKX9-F1
#
_entry.id   AF-A0A1Y1MKX9-F1
#
_cell.length_a   1.000
_cell.length_b   1.000
_cell.length_c   1.000
_cell.angle_alpha   90.00
_cell.angle_beta   90.00
_cell.angle_gamma   90.00
#
_symmetry.space_group_name_H-M   'P 1'
#
loop_
_entity.id
_entity.type
_entity.pdbx_description
1 polymer ?
#
loop_
_entity_poly.entity_id
_entity_poly.type
_entity_poly.pdbx_seq_one_letter_code
_entity_poly.pdbx_strand_id
1 'polypeptide(L)'
;MSEGPTYTSLNRAFQVVQILFVDIVHVFTKQTVNPEDDLKHCVEKLFCKREGESNSSPSILWSFYFSAPNTFSQKLECEKLLNTYVCPGPDLDLDYDPAIERAKEIFERIYSNAEFLPRAPDPEEIIIEGEDNNNIINETEERAEVPADQGDVSSELAHEDDT
;
A
#
# COMPACT_ATOMS: atom_id res chain seq x y z
N MET A 1 67.12 11.78 35.62
CA MET A 1 65.88 11.09 36.04
C MET A 1 64.77 11.68 35.17
N SER A 2 64.32 10.94 34.15
CA SER A 2 63.37 11.45 33.16
C SER A 2 61.95 11.02 33.52
N GLU A 3 61.05 11.99 33.63
CA GLU A 3 59.61 11.74 33.70
C GLU A 3 59.11 11.44 32.27
N GLY A 4 58.60 10.23 32.05
CA GLY A 4 57.86 9.88 30.84
C GLY A 4 56.36 10.12 31.06
N PRO A 5 55.60 10.49 30.01
CA PRO A 5 54.18 10.76 30.16
C PRO A 5 53.42 9.45 30.42
N THR A 6 52.60 9.46 31.46
CA THR A 6 51.66 8.38 31.80
C THR A 6 50.57 8.32 30.73
N TYR A 7 50.49 7.19 30.03
CA TYR A 7 49.43 6.94 29.04
C TYR A 7 48.14 6.61 29.78
N THR A 8 47.26 7.60 29.96
CA THR A 8 45.90 7.35 30.45
C THR A 8 45.10 6.77 29.29
N SER A 9 44.90 5.45 29.29
CA SER A 9 44.02 4.77 28.33
C SER A 9 42.63 5.40 28.36
N LEU A 10 42.28 6.14 27.31
CA LEU A 10 40.92 6.57 27.05
C LEU A 10 40.11 5.32 26.67
N ASN A 11 39.38 4.75 27.62
CA ASN A 11 38.35 3.77 27.32
C ASN A 11 37.23 4.48 26.55
N ARG A 12 37.35 4.54 25.21
CA ARG A 12 36.23 4.86 24.33
C ARG A 12 35.24 3.71 24.43
N ALA A 13 34.23 3.87 25.28
CA ALA A 13 33.05 3.03 25.25
C ALA A 13 32.35 3.25 23.90
N PHE A 14 32.46 2.27 23.00
CA PHE A 14 31.58 2.19 21.84
C PHE A 14 30.26 1.59 22.31
N GLN A 15 29.26 2.44 22.50
CA GLN A 15 27.91 1.97 22.76
C GLN A 15 27.26 1.65 21.42
N VAL A 16 27.23 0.36 21.07
CA VAL A 16 26.40 -0.13 19.96
C VAL A 16 24.96 -0.10 20.46
N VAL A 17 24.22 0.95 20.08
CA VAL A 17 22.77 1.00 20.30
C VAL A 17 22.12 0.16 19.21
N GLN A 18 21.90 -1.12 19.51
CA GLN A 18 21.13 -2.02 18.66
C GLN A 18 19.64 -1.63 18.77
N ILE A 19 19.13 -0.81 17.86
CA ILE A 19 17.69 -0.54 17.75
C ILE A 19 17.07 -1.74 17.04
N LEU A 20 16.50 -2.68 17.79
CA LEU A 20 16.06 -3.96 17.23
C LEU A 20 14.69 -3.91 16.55
N PHE A 21 13.80 -2.96 16.88
CA PHE A 21 12.47 -2.86 16.27
C PHE A 21 11.96 -1.41 16.33
N VAL A 22 11.51 -0.87 15.19
CA VAL A 22 10.81 0.42 15.08
C VAL A 22 9.56 0.18 14.25
N ASP A 23 8.41 0.44 14.84
CA ASP A 23 7.11 0.40 14.17
C ASP A 23 6.62 1.83 13.88
N ILE A 24 5.97 2.03 12.73
CA ILE A 24 5.31 3.29 12.36
C ILE A 24 3.81 3.06 12.45
N VAL A 25 3.13 3.88 13.26
CA VAL A 25 1.68 3.83 13.43
C VAL A 25 1.07 5.08 12.84
N HIS A 26 0.23 4.91 11.81
CA HIS A 26 -0.59 5.98 11.26
C HIS A 26 -2.00 5.88 11.82
N VAL A 27 -2.48 6.97 12.41
CA VAL A 27 -3.87 7.09 12.88
C VAL A 27 -4.46 8.34 12.24
N PHE A 28 -5.63 8.20 11.65
CA PHE A 28 -6.35 9.31 11.03
C PHE A 28 -7.83 9.23 11.40
N THR A 29 -8.48 10.39 11.43
CA THR A 29 -9.90 10.52 11.70
C THR A 29 -10.41 11.80 11.08
N LYS A 30 -11.74 11.94 10.97
CA LYS A 30 -12.35 13.21 10.63
C LYS A 30 -12.16 14.18 11.79
N GLN A 31 -11.54 15.32 11.51
CA GLN A 31 -11.32 16.34 12.53
C GLN A 31 -12.65 16.94 13.04
N THR A 32 -12.76 17.10 14.36
CA THR A 32 -13.87 17.80 15.01
C THR A 32 -13.39 19.07 15.72
N VAL A 33 -12.27 19.00 16.45
CA VAL A 33 -11.69 20.15 17.15
C VAL A 33 -10.27 20.40 16.64
N ASN A 34 -9.32 19.56 17.05
CA ASN A 34 -7.93 19.59 16.61
C ASN A 34 -7.36 18.17 16.65
N PRO A 35 -6.32 17.86 15.86
CA PRO A 35 -5.86 16.50 15.67
C PRO A 35 -5.33 15.84 16.95
N GLU A 36 -4.84 16.62 17.93
CA GLU A 36 -4.37 16.07 19.20
C GLU A 36 -5.53 15.63 20.08
N ASP A 37 -6.55 16.48 20.26
CA ASP A 37 -7.74 16.15 21.05
C ASP A 37 -8.56 15.02 20.42
N ASP A 38 -8.71 15.03 19.09
CA ASP A 38 -9.50 14.03 18.36
C ASP A 38 -8.86 12.62 18.44
N LEU A 39 -7.52 12.54 18.54
CA LEU A 39 -6.78 11.27 18.56
C LEU A 39 -6.36 10.83 19.96
N LYS A 40 -6.46 11.71 20.97
CA LYS A 40 -6.00 11.46 22.35
C LYS A 40 -6.47 10.12 22.91
N HIS A 41 -7.76 9.83 22.79
CA HIS A 41 -8.34 8.58 23.31
C HIS A 41 -7.75 7.32 22.66
N CYS A 42 -7.42 7.41 21.36
CA CYS A 42 -6.79 6.31 20.63
C CYS A 42 -5.35 6.10 21.11
N VAL A 43 -4.60 7.20 21.23
CA VAL A 43 -3.20 7.19 21.70
C VAL A 43 -3.11 6.66 23.13
N GLU A 44 -3.97 7.12 24.04
CA GLU A 44 -3.98 6.64 25.44
C GLU A 44 -4.29 5.15 25.52
N LYS A 45 -5.21 4.63 24.71
CA LYS A 45 -5.55 3.20 24.72
C LYS A 45 -4.44 2.31 24.15
N LEU A 46 -3.74 2.77 23.12
CA LEU A 46 -2.72 1.97 22.44
C LEU A 46 -1.38 1.99 23.18
N PHE A 47 -1.04 3.12 23.82
CA PHE A 47 0.32 3.34 24.33
C PHE A 47 0.40 3.59 25.84
N CYS A 48 -0.69 3.93 26.54
CA CYS A 48 -0.67 4.06 28.01
C CYS A 48 -0.97 2.72 28.69
N LYS A 49 -0.24 2.43 29.76
CA LYS A 49 -0.50 1.25 30.60
C LYS A 49 -1.76 1.45 31.42
N ARG A 50 -2.63 0.45 31.45
CA ARG A 50 -3.73 0.38 32.43
C ARG A 50 -3.22 -0.20 33.75
N GLU A 51 -3.72 0.33 34.86
CA GLU A 51 -3.38 -0.19 36.20
C GLU A 51 -3.80 -1.66 36.31
N GLY A 52 -2.84 -2.54 36.61
CA GLY A 52 -3.07 -3.98 36.78
C GLY A 52 -2.64 -4.87 35.60
N GLU A 53 -2.18 -4.31 34.47
CA GLU A 53 -1.68 -5.10 33.34
C GLU A 53 -0.15 -5.31 33.44
N SER A 54 0.29 -6.57 33.37
CA SER A 54 1.71 -6.95 33.37
C SER A 54 2.36 -6.65 32.02
N ASN A 55 2.63 -5.37 31.80
CA ASN A 55 3.63 -4.80 30.89
C ASN A 55 3.78 -5.42 29.48
N SER A 56 3.16 -4.81 28.48
CA SER A 56 3.68 -4.82 27.11
C SER A 56 3.31 -3.62 26.22
N SER A 57 2.70 -2.53 26.75
CA SER A 57 2.35 -1.38 25.92
C SER A 57 3.60 -0.78 25.24
N PRO A 58 3.59 -0.58 23.91
CA PRO A 58 4.73 -0.01 23.20
C PRO A 58 5.03 1.42 23.70
N SER A 59 6.30 1.82 23.70
CA SER A 59 6.71 3.18 24.03
C SER A 59 6.70 4.07 22.79
N ILE A 60 6.07 5.25 22.88
CA ILE A 60 6.15 6.27 21.82
C ILE A 60 7.54 6.93 21.88
N LEU A 61 8.30 6.82 20.80
CA LEU A 61 9.60 7.51 20.65
C LEU A 61 9.41 8.93 20.11
N TRP A 62 8.47 9.11 19.18
CA TRP A 62 8.13 10.39 18.57
C TRP A 62 6.69 10.37 18.07
N SER A 63 6.03 11.53 18.11
CA SER A 63 4.67 11.73 17.60
C SER A 63 4.52 13.14 17.02
N PHE A 64 3.70 13.27 15.98
CA PHE A 64 3.26 14.55 15.45
C PHE A 64 1.79 14.48 15.05
N TYR A 65 1.11 15.61 15.14
CA TYR A 65 -0.31 15.76 14.86
C TYR A 65 -0.49 16.85 13.82
N PHE A 66 -1.29 16.59 12.79
CA PHE A 66 -1.58 17.57 11.76
C PHE A 66 -2.98 17.37 11.21
N SER A 67 -3.51 18.44 10.60
CA SER A 67 -4.76 18.43 9.88
C SER A 67 -4.49 18.55 8.39
N ALA A 68 -5.19 17.75 7.59
CA ALA A 68 -5.17 17.86 6.13
C ALA A 68 -6.56 18.27 5.62
N PRO A 69 -6.65 19.18 4.63
CA PRO A 69 -7.93 19.56 4.05
C PRO A 69 -8.51 18.39 3.24
N ASN A 70 -9.75 17.99 3.54
CA ASN A 70 -10.50 17.06 2.70
C ASN A 70 -11.13 17.83 1.53
N THR A 71 -10.60 17.58 0.33
CA THR A 71 -11.09 18.19 -0.92
C THR A 71 -11.90 17.21 -1.77
N PHE A 72 -12.06 15.96 -1.32
CA PHE A 72 -12.76 14.90 -2.05
C PHE A 72 -14.27 15.15 -2.21
N SER A 73 -14.87 15.73 -1.17
CA SER A 73 -16.29 16.09 -1.13
C SER A 73 -16.64 17.36 -1.93
N GLN A 74 -15.66 18.11 -2.41
CA GLN A 74 -15.89 19.32 -3.19
C GLN A 74 -15.97 18.97 -4.68
N LYS A 75 -17.03 19.44 -5.35
CA LYS A 75 -17.03 19.51 -6.82
C LYS A 75 -16.03 20.57 -7.24
N LEU A 76 -14.80 20.16 -7.49
CA LEU A 76 -13.73 21.01 -7.99
C LEU A 76 -13.91 21.18 -9.51
N GLU A 77 -15.01 21.83 -9.93
CA GLU A 77 -15.18 22.19 -11.33
C GLU A 77 -14.51 23.54 -11.60
N CYS A 78 -13.47 23.54 -12.44
CA CYS A 78 -12.91 24.77 -12.98
C CYS A 78 -13.72 25.14 -14.22
N GLU A 79 -14.93 25.69 -14.04
CA GLU A 79 -15.89 26.01 -15.11
C GLU A 79 -15.32 26.89 -16.25
N LYS A 80 -14.15 27.51 -16.05
CA LYS A 80 -13.50 28.41 -17.01
C LYS A 80 -12.45 27.77 -17.93
N LEU A 81 -12.02 26.52 -17.71
CA LEU A 81 -10.95 25.90 -18.49
C LEU A 81 -11.38 24.54 -19.05
N LEU A 82 -11.75 24.50 -20.34
CA LEU A 82 -12.31 23.32 -21.02
C LEU A 82 -11.39 22.09 -21.06
N ASN A 83 -10.07 22.26 -20.92
CA ASN A 83 -9.06 21.20 -21.01
C ASN A 83 -8.27 21.03 -19.70
N THR A 84 -8.88 21.38 -18.57
CA THR A 84 -8.24 21.25 -17.25
C THR A 84 -9.15 20.43 -16.35
N TYR A 85 -8.59 19.37 -15.77
CA TYR A 85 -9.28 18.47 -14.86
C TYR A 85 -8.67 18.66 -13.47
N VAL A 86 -9.53 18.78 -12.45
CA VAL A 86 -9.07 18.92 -11.06
C VAL A 86 -9.24 17.59 -10.35
N CYS A 87 -8.13 17.10 -9.79
CA CYS A 87 -8.14 15.91 -8.93
C CYS A 87 -8.31 16.35 -7.47
N PRO A 88 -9.22 15.73 -6.71
CA PRO A 88 -9.26 15.92 -5.27
C PRO A 88 -8.02 15.32 -4.61
N GLY A 89 -7.75 15.77 -3.39
CA GLY A 89 -6.83 15.11 -2.46
C GLY A 89 -7.41 13.82 -1.89
N PRO A 90 -6.68 13.17 -0.96
CA PRO A 90 -7.12 11.93 -0.35
C PRO A 90 -8.45 12.11 0.40
N ASP A 91 -9.28 11.07 0.36
CA ASP A 91 -10.47 10.95 1.18
C ASP A 91 -10.14 10.32 2.55
N LEU A 92 -11.16 9.86 3.26
CA LEU A 92 -11.04 9.19 4.56
C LEU A 92 -11.26 7.68 4.45
N ASP A 93 -11.42 7.16 3.24
CA ASP A 93 -11.62 5.74 3.01
C ASP A 93 -10.26 5.03 3.11
N LEU A 94 -10.30 3.74 3.47
CA LEU A 94 -9.08 2.96 3.65
C LEU A 94 -8.58 2.38 2.33
N ASP A 95 -9.49 2.22 1.36
CA ASP A 95 -9.20 1.74 0.02
C ASP A 95 -8.91 2.90 -0.94
N TYR A 96 -8.71 2.55 -2.20
CA TYR A 96 -8.44 3.50 -3.28
C TYR A 96 -9.56 3.55 -4.31
N ASP A 97 -10.70 2.89 -4.04
CA ASP A 97 -11.79 2.78 -5.01
C ASP A 97 -12.28 4.16 -5.47
N PRO A 98 -12.50 5.15 -4.58
CA PRO A 98 -12.96 6.47 -5.00
C PRO A 98 -11.91 7.22 -5.84
N ALA A 99 -10.62 7.04 -5.55
CA ALA A 99 -9.53 7.63 -6.32
C ALA A 99 -9.42 7.02 -7.73
N ILE A 100 -9.55 5.69 -7.83
CA ILE A 100 -9.54 4.95 -9.10
C ILE A 100 -10.73 5.35 -9.97
N GLU A 101 -11.92 5.46 -9.38
CA GLU A 101 -13.14 5.90 -10.09
C GLU A 101 -12.97 7.30 -10.67
N ARG A 102 -12.45 8.26 -9.89
CA ARG A 102 -12.18 9.62 -10.39
C ARG A 102 -11.12 9.65 -11.48
N ALA A 103 -10.05 8.85 -11.35
CA ALA A 103 -9.04 8.74 -12.39
C ALA A 103 -9.64 8.20 -13.70
N LYS A 104 -10.52 7.21 -13.60
CA LYS A 104 -11.24 6.64 -14.76
C LYS A 104 -12.17 7.66 -15.40
N GLU A 105 -12.96 8.39 -14.62
CA GLU A 105 -13.84 9.45 -15.14
C GLU A 105 -13.06 10.52 -15.92
N ILE A 106 -11.90 10.95 -15.40
CA ILE A 106 -11.04 11.92 -16.09
C ILE A 106 -10.47 11.30 -17.37
N PHE A 107 -9.99 10.06 -17.30
CA PHE A 107 -9.43 9.35 -18.45
C PHE A 107 -10.44 9.22 -19.60
N GLU A 108 -11.66 8.79 -19.32
CA GLU A 108 -12.73 8.62 -20.33
C GLU A 108 -13.13 9.96 -20.98
N ARG A 109 -13.02 11.08 -20.25
CA ARG A 109 -13.23 12.42 -20.82
C ARG A 109 -12.11 12.85 -21.77
N ILE A 110 -10.89 12.38 -21.56
CA ILE A 110 -9.73 12.69 -22.42
C ILE A 110 -9.66 11.72 -23.60
N TYR A 111 -9.90 10.42 -23.36
CA TYR A 111 -9.79 9.33 -24.32
C TYR A 111 -11.09 8.51 -24.36
N SER A 112 -12.07 8.95 -25.13
CA SER A 112 -13.40 8.33 -25.18
C SER A 112 -13.43 6.89 -25.71
N ASN A 113 -12.39 6.47 -26.45
CA ASN A 113 -12.33 5.19 -27.16
C ASN A 113 -11.17 4.31 -26.70
N ALA A 114 -10.49 4.66 -25.61
CA ALA A 114 -9.40 3.86 -25.06
C ALA A 114 -9.87 3.10 -23.82
N GLU A 115 -9.32 1.92 -23.57
CA GLU A 115 -9.54 1.19 -22.33
C GLU A 115 -8.77 1.83 -21.17
N PHE A 116 -9.36 1.86 -19.98
CA PHE A 116 -8.71 2.37 -18.78
C PHE A 116 -7.79 1.31 -18.17
N LEU A 117 -6.50 1.62 -18.05
CA LEU A 117 -5.45 0.73 -17.55
C LEU A 117 -5.38 -0.63 -18.28
N PRO A 118 -5.18 -0.63 -19.61
CA PRO A 118 -4.98 -1.88 -20.35
C PRO A 118 -3.69 -2.55 -19.87
N ARG A 119 -3.63 -3.87 -20.01
CA ARG A 119 -2.39 -4.62 -19.77
C ARG A 119 -1.28 -4.05 -20.66
N ALA A 120 -0.11 -3.78 -20.07
CA ALA A 120 1.06 -3.51 -20.87
C ALA A 120 1.41 -4.75 -21.71
N PRO A 121 1.82 -4.61 -22.98
CA PRO A 121 2.28 -5.74 -23.78
C PRO A 121 3.49 -6.40 -23.11
N ASP A 122 3.59 -7.73 -23.22
CA ASP A 122 4.75 -8.44 -22.67
C ASP A 122 6.02 -8.07 -23.46
N PRO A 123 7.22 -8.10 -22.85
CA PRO A 123 8.46 -7.74 -23.54
C PRO A 123 8.71 -8.54 -24.82
N GLU A 124 8.29 -9.80 -24.83
CA GLU A 124 8.41 -10.71 -25.98
C GLU A 124 7.45 -10.38 -27.13
N GLU A 125 6.38 -9.63 -26.85
CA GLU A 125 5.41 -9.16 -27.86
C GLU A 125 5.87 -7.86 -28.55
N ILE A 126 6.93 -7.21 -28.04
CA ILE A 126 7.44 -5.94 -28.57
C ILE A 126 8.37 -6.21 -29.77
N ILE A 127 7.93 -5.82 -30.96
CA ILE A 127 8.78 -5.87 -32.16
C ILE A 127 9.76 -4.69 -32.15
N ILE A 128 11.06 -4.98 -32.01
CA ILE A 128 12.12 -3.97 -32.11
C ILE A 128 12.54 -3.83 -33.58
N GLU A 129 12.21 -2.70 -34.21
CA GLU A 129 12.65 -2.42 -35.59
C GLU A 129 14.19 -2.37 -35.67
N GLY A 130 14.80 -3.40 -36.26
CA GLY A 130 16.25 -3.53 -36.44
C GLY A 130 16.87 -4.84 -35.94
N GLU A 131 16.11 -5.68 -35.23
CA GLU A 131 16.49 -7.08 -34.93
C GLU A 131 15.82 -8.02 -35.94
N ASP A 132 16.62 -8.69 -36.76
CA ASP A 132 16.11 -9.68 -37.71
C ASP A 132 15.45 -10.85 -36.95
N ASN A 133 14.21 -11.18 -37.30
CA ASN A 133 13.31 -12.20 -36.71
C ASN A 133 13.82 -13.67 -36.71
N ASN A 134 15.13 -13.93 -36.74
CA ASN A 134 15.69 -15.26 -36.93
C ASN A 134 15.85 -16.11 -35.66
N ASN A 135 15.49 -15.60 -34.47
CA ASN A 135 15.63 -16.35 -33.22
C ASN A 135 14.32 -16.81 -32.56
N ILE A 136 13.14 -16.46 -33.09
CA ILE A 136 11.83 -16.84 -32.51
C ILE A 136 11.37 -18.19 -33.08
N ILE A 137 12.14 -19.27 -32.92
CA ILE A 137 11.63 -20.64 -33.17
C ILE A 137 12.02 -21.64 -32.05
N ASN A 138 12.90 -21.30 -31.10
CA ASN A 138 13.52 -22.33 -30.25
C ASN A 138 13.15 -22.36 -28.76
N GLU A 139 12.12 -21.64 -28.28
CA GLU A 139 11.73 -21.70 -26.86
C GLU A 139 10.26 -22.10 -26.59
N THR A 140 9.55 -22.58 -27.61
CA THR A 140 8.27 -23.28 -27.41
C THR A 140 8.53 -24.76 -27.18
N GLU A 141 8.87 -25.15 -25.95
CA GLU A 141 8.48 -26.46 -25.39
C GLU A 141 8.88 -26.55 -23.90
N GLU A 142 7.92 -27.02 -23.10
CA GLU A 142 8.05 -27.41 -21.68
C GLU A 142 7.72 -26.35 -20.60
N ARG A 143 6.42 -26.02 -20.49
CA ARG A 143 5.79 -26.08 -19.17
C ARG A 143 4.33 -26.53 -19.28
N ALA A 144 4.13 -27.80 -18.94
CA ALA A 144 2.86 -28.51 -19.00
C ALA A 144 1.72 -27.77 -18.30
N GLU A 145 0.57 -27.78 -18.97
CA GLU A 145 -0.73 -27.35 -18.49
C GLU A 145 -1.13 -28.11 -17.22
N VAL A 146 -1.60 -27.38 -16.20
CA VAL A 146 -2.47 -27.95 -15.15
C VAL A 146 -3.90 -27.70 -15.61
N PRO A 147 -4.69 -28.74 -15.96
CA PRO A 147 -6.04 -28.54 -16.45
C PRO A 147 -6.97 -28.15 -15.29
N ALA A 148 -7.73 -27.09 -15.52
CA ALA A 148 -8.87 -26.70 -14.71
C ALA A 148 -10.02 -27.69 -14.95
N ASP A 149 -10.45 -28.38 -13.89
CA ASP A 149 -11.65 -29.22 -13.89
C ASP A 149 -12.87 -28.34 -13.57
N GLN A 150 -13.68 -28.05 -14.60
CA GLN A 150 -15.08 -27.65 -14.42
C GLN A 150 -15.98 -28.72 -15.05
N GLY A 151 -16.57 -29.51 -14.15
CA GLY A 151 -17.91 -30.10 -14.17
C GLY A 151 -18.60 -30.43 -15.48
N ASP A 152 -19.06 -31.67 -15.58
CA ASP A 152 -20.29 -31.96 -16.30
C ASP A 152 -21.21 -32.88 -15.48
N VAL A 153 -22.50 -32.54 -15.53
CA VAL A 153 -23.62 -33.14 -14.82
C VAL A 153 -24.30 -34.12 -15.77
N SER A 154 -24.48 -35.38 -15.38
CA SER A 154 -25.69 -36.11 -15.78
C SER A 154 -25.94 -37.38 -14.95
N SER A 155 -27.06 -37.32 -14.20
CA SER A 155 -28.09 -38.35 -14.00
C SER A 155 -27.76 -39.84 -14.18
N GLU A 156 -28.02 -40.67 -13.15
CA GLU A 156 -28.91 -41.84 -13.27
C GLU A 156 -29.43 -42.32 -11.89
N LEU A 157 -30.70 -42.72 -11.86
CA LEU A 157 -31.52 -43.16 -10.71
C LEU A 157 -31.41 -44.68 -10.45
N ALA A 158 -31.36 -45.09 -9.18
CA ALA A 158 -31.99 -46.30 -8.60
C ALA A 158 -31.79 -46.24 -7.07
N HIS A 159 -32.78 -45.94 -6.22
CA HIS A 159 -33.92 -46.72 -5.70
C HIS A 159 -33.56 -47.97 -4.84
N GLU A 160 -34.04 -47.91 -3.57
CA GLU A 160 -34.45 -49.01 -2.66
C GLU A 160 -33.34 -49.96 -2.12
N ASP A 161 -33.31 -50.48 -0.88
CA ASP A 161 -34.17 -50.49 0.32
C ASP A 161 -33.34 -51.07 1.50
N ASP A 162 -33.90 -51.02 2.72
CA ASP A 162 -33.67 -51.91 3.88
C ASP A 162 -32.29 -51.95 4.60
N THR A 163 -32.18 -51.35 5.78
CA THR A 163 -32.43 -51.99 7.13
C THR A 163 -31.99 -51.03 8.25
#